data_AF-A0A3D1PAM7-F1
#
_entry.id   AF-A0A3D1PAM7-F1
#
_cell.length_a   1.000
_cell.length_b   1.000
_cell.length_c   1.000
_cell.angle_alpha   90.00
_cell.angle_beta   90.00
_cell.angle_gamma   90.00
#
_symmetry.space_group_name_H-M   'P 1'
#
loop_
_entity.id
_entity.type
_entity.pdbx_description
1 polymer ?
#
loop_
_entity_poly.entity_id
_entity_poly.type
_entity_poly.pdbx_seq_one_letter_code
_entity_poly.pdbx_strand_id
1 'polypeptide(L)' 'MANNANVKNLVKILIGAAWLDGKVQPEERQYLDRIAQEKNLADDPDIRPLLYELKTVQPTEC' A
#
# COMPACT_ATOMS: atom_id res chain seq x y z
N MET A 1 4.21 5.46 22.83
CA MET A 1 4.34 4.62 21.62
C MET A 1 3.01 4.59 20.83
N ALA A 2 2.45 5.76 20.48
CA ALA A 2 1.14 5.87 19.80
C ALA A 2 1.24 6.33 18.33
N ASN A 3 2.44 6.70 17.87
CA ASN A 3 2.60 7.37 16.58
C ASN A 3 2.55 6.42 15.38
N ASN A 4 3.04 5.18 15.52
CA ASN A 4 3.17 4.27 14.38
C ASN A 4 1.83 3.67 13.91
N ALA A 5 0.93 3.35 14.85
CA ALA A 5 -0.38 2.78 14.53
C ALA A 5 -1.29 3.79 13.79
N ASN A 6 -1.26 5.06 14.20
CA ASN A 6 -2.03 6.12 13.55
C ASN A 6 -1.51 6.42 12.14
N VAL A 7 -0.19 6.47 11.96
CA VAL A 7 0.42 6.65 10.63
C VAL A 7 0.09 5.47 9.72
N LYS A 8 0.17 4.23 10.23
CA LYS A 8 -0.23 3.03 9.49
C LYS A 8 -1.68 3.09 9.02
N ASN A 9 -2.60 3.51 9.89
CA ASN A 9 -4.02 3.64 9.53
C ASN A 9 -4.25 4.75 8.49
N LEU A 10 -3.54 5.88 8.59
CA LEU A 10 -3.61 6.95 7.59
C LEU A 10 -3.13 6.48 6.21
N VAL A 11 -2.02 5.74 6.15
CA VAL A 11 -1.53 5.18 4.88
C VAL A 11 -2.53 4.16 4.32
N LYS A 12 -3.14 3.30 5.15
CA LYS A 12 -4.21 2.38 4.72
C LYS A 12 -5.40 3.14 4.12
N ILE A 13 -5.84 4.22 4.74
CA ILE A 13 -6.94 5.05 4.24
C ILE A 13 -6.55 5.72 2.92
N LEU A 14 -5.33 6.24 2.81
CA LEU A 14 -4.83 6.89 1.58
C LEU A 14 -4.79 5.90 0.40
N ILE A 15 -4.26 4.70 0.63
CA ILE A 15 -4.23 3.64 -0.38
C ILE A 15 -5.66 3.24 -0.76
N GLY A 16 -6.53 3.02 0.23
CA GLY A 16 -7.93 2.69 -0.01
C GLY A 16 -8.68 3.77 -0.80
N ALA A 17 -8.39 5.05 -0.54
CA ALA A 17 -8.94 6.17 -1.29
C ALA A 17 -8.49 6.18 -2.75
N ALA A 18 -7.21 5.89 -3.02
CA ALA A 18 -6.69 5.77 -4.38
C ALA A 18 -7.35 4.62 -5.17
N TRP A 19 -7.78 3.56 -4.49
CA TRP A 19 -8.51 2.44 -5.10
C TRP A 19 -9.99 2.76 -5.42
N LEU A 20 -10.58 3.82 -4.87
CA LEU A 20 -12.00 4.14 -5.07
C LEU A 20 -12.34 4.46 -6.53
N ASP A 21 -11.37 4.94 -7.31
CA ASP A 21 -11.53 5.23 -8.74
C ASP A 21 -11.46 3.96 -9.62
N GLY A 22 -11.31 2.79 -9.00
CA GLY A 22 -11.31 1.47 -9.66
C GLY A 22 -9.97 1.07 -10.31
N LYS A 23 -9.06 2.02 -10.50
CA LYS A 23 -7.66 1.79 -10.88
C LYS A 23 -6.75 2.79 -10.19
N VAL A 24 -5.62 2.34 -9.67
CA VAL A 24 -4.56 3.24 -9.19
C VAL A 24 -3.67 3.60 -10.38
N GLN A 25 -3.55 4.89 -10.69
CA GLN A 25 -2.68 5.35 -11.77
C GLN A 25 -1.20 5.12 -11.43
N PRO A 26 -0.32 4.92 -12.43
CA PRO A 26 1.09 4.66 -12.18
C PRO A 26 1.77 5.78 -11.37
N GLU A 27 1.37 7.04 -11.58
CA GLU A 27 1.86 8.20 -10.83
C GLU A 27 1.41 8.16 -9.35
N GLU A 28 0.16 7.79 -9.09
CA GLU A 28 -0.36 7.62 -7.74
C GLU A 28 0.35 6.48 -7.02
N ARG A 29 0.62 5.38 -7.73
CA ARG A 29 1.34 4.25 -7.18
C ARG A 29 2.77 4.62 -6.78
N GLN A 30 3.46 5.39 -7.62
CA GLN A 30 4.79 5.91 -7.31
C GLN A 30 4.76 6.83 -6.08
N TYR A 31 3.70 7.63 -5.92
CA TYR A 31 3.52 8.48 -4.74
C TYR A 31 3.24 7.65 -3.47
N LEU A 32 2.38 6.64 -3.56
CA LEU A 32 2.06 5.73 -2.45
C LEU A 32 3.28 4.92 -2.00
N ASP A 33 4.07 4.40 -2.94
CA ASP A 33 5.33 3.70 -2.65
C ASP A 33 6.33 4.64 -1.96
N ARG A 34 6.46 5.88 -2.43
CA ARG A 34 7.32 6.88 -1.79
C ARG A 34 6.87 7.18 -0.36
N ILE A 35 5.58 7.39 -0.13
CA ILE A 35 5.03 7.63 1.21
C ILE A 35 5.26 6.42 2.12
N ALA A 36 5.07 5.20 1.62
CA ALA A 36 5.33 3.98 2.38
C ALA A 36 6.81 3.85 2.78
N GLN A 37 7.74 4.17 1.87
CA GLN A 37 9.19 4.21 2.14
C GLN A 37 9.54 5.29 3.17
N GLU A 38 9.04 6.52 3.00
CA GLU A 38 9.29 7.64 3.93
C GLU A 38 8.76 7.36 5.35
N LYS A 39 7.70 6.55 5.46
CA LYS A 39 7.12 6.14 6.75
C LYS A 39 7.67 4.82 7.29
N ASN A 40 8.64 4.17 6.63
CA ASN A 40 9.15 2.84 6.97
C ASN A 40 8.05 1.77 7.06
N LEU A 41 7.02 1.90 6.22
CA LEU A 41 5.86 1.01 6.14
C LEU A 41 5.82 0.18 4.86
N ALA A 42 6.81 0.33 3.97
CA ALA A 42 6.86 -0.40 2.71
C ALA A 42 7.02 -1.91 2.88
N ASP A 43 7.77 -2.34 3.91
CA ASP A 43 7.95 -3.75 4.25
C ASP A 43 6.88 -4.27 5.23
N ASP A 44 5.90 -3.45 5.60
CA ASP A 44 4.84 -3.86 6.51
C ASP A 44 3.89 -4.84 5.79
N PRO A 45 3.66 -6.05 6.34
CA PRO A 45 2.84 -7.08 5.71
C PRO A 45 1.38 -6.69 5.53
N ASP A 46 0.87 -5.68 6.26
CA ASP A 46 -0.48 -5.17 6.07
C ASP A 46 -0.57 -4.13 4.95
N ILE A 47 0.52 -3.44 4.63
CA ILE A 47 0.56 -2.32 3.68
C ILE A 47 0.98 -2.82 2.29
N ARG A 48 1.97 -3.72 2.26
CA ARG A 48 2.51 -4.29 1.01
C ARG A 48 1.43 -4.87 0.08
N PRO A 49 0.42 -5.63 0.55
CA PRO A 49 -0.65 -6.14 -0.31
C PRO A 49 -1.65 -5.07 -0.77
N LEU A 50 -1.65 -3.90 -0.14
CA LEU A 50 -2.53 -2.79 -0.51
C LEU A 50 -1.85 -1.87 -1.54
N LEU A 51 -0.53 -1.69 -1.42
CA LEU A 51 0.31 -0.99 -2.41
C LEU A 51 0.40 -1.75 -3.73
N TYR A 52 0.49 -3.08 -3.64
CA TYR A 52 0.54 -3.93 -4.80
C TYR A 52 -0.79 -4.61 -5.03
N GLU A 53 -1.39 -4.34 -6.20
CA GLU A 53 -2.51 -5.10 -6.75
C GLU A 53 -2.31 -6.60 -6.48
N LEU A 54 -3.32 -7.24 -5.88
CA LEU A 54 -3.30 -8.65 -5.51
C LEU A 54 -3.02 -9.48 -6.77
N LYS A 55 -1.74 -9.77 -7.01
CA LYS A 55 -1.32 -10.64 -8.10
C LYS A 55 -1.87 -12.01 -7.75
N THR A 56 -2.76 -12.53 -8.60
CA THR A 56 -3.15 -13.93 -8.53
C THR A 56 -1.87 -14.75 -8.76
N VAL A 57 -1.38 -15.38 -7.69
CA VAL A 57 -0.25 -16.31 -7.81
C VAL A 57 -0.70 -17.45 -8.71
N GLN A 58 0.04 -17.66 -9.80
CA GLN A 58 -0.23 -18.81 -10.65
C GLN A 58 0.23 -20.07 -9.91
N PRO A 59 -0.43 -21.23 -10.11
CA PRO A 59 -0.07 -22.49 -9.43
C PRO A 59 1.39 -22.91 -9.58
N THR A 60 2.10 -22.36 -10.57
CA THR A 60 3.52 -22.59 -10.85
C THR A 60 4.49 -21.76 -10.00
N GLU A 61 3.99 -20.79 -9.21
CA GLU A 61 4.79 -19.98 -8.28
C GLU A 61 4.70 -20.50 -6.81
N CYS A 62 4.10 -21.68 -6.59
CA CYS A 62 4.00 -22.38 -5.30
C CYS A 62 5.03 -23.51 -5.15
#